data_AF-A0A926HRD3-F1
#
_entry.id   AF-A0A926HRD3-F1
#
_cell.length_a   1.000
_cell.length_b   1.000
_cell.length_c   1.000
_cell.angle_alpha   90.00
_cell.angle_beta   90.00
_cell.angle_gamma   90.00
#
_symmetry.space_group_name_H-M   'P 1'
#
loop_
_entity.id
_entity.type
_entity.pdbx_description
1 polymer ?
#
loop_
_entity_poly.entity_id
_entity_poly.type
_entity_poly.pdbx_seq_one_letter_code
_entity_poly.pdbx_strand_id
1 'polypeptide(L)'
;MNNPFPRTEVAGVSLSRMIIGTNWMVGYSHTGPAADEMIQNRHSTPETLVPMFKAYLDNGVDTIMGLFGIEGTAQVYKAIQEAQQKYGKEIKIIDTPIINVDDNPQARREAEAVIKRCKEMGATFCLIHHSSVEQLVDKNQKKIHRLDDYTKMIRDAGMIPGLSAHMPEIIVYSDLNEYDVQTYIQIYNCMGFLMQVEIETVSRIIWEAKKPVMTIKPMAAGRCTPYVGLNFSWSTLRDCDMVTVGCFGENEVYEDIEISRAALEHRYPIIQARKSPNQNQAAFGKK
;
A
#
# COMPACT_ATOMS: atom_id res chain seq x y z
N MET A 1 9.66 14.52 18.03
CA MET A 1 8.33 14.88 17.49
C MET A 1 7.31 14.09 18.30
N ASN A 2 6.31 14.75 18.91
CA ASN A 2 5.57 14.15 20.04
C ASN A 2 4.26 13.43 19.70
N ASN A 3 3.80 13.40 18.44
CA ASN A 3 2.54 12.73 18.09
C ASN A 3 2.74 11.62 17.04
N PRO A 4 2.12 10.44 17.21
CA PRO A 4 2.12 9.38 16.19
C PRO A 4 1.47 9.88 14.90
N PHE A 5 1.78 9.25 13.77
CA PHE A 5 1.14 9.56 12.49
C PHE A 5 -0.39 9.33 12.59
N PRO A 6 -1.23 10.14 11.93
CA PRO A 6 -2.68 9.96 11.95
C PRO A 6 -3.13 8.53 11.60
N ARG A 7 -4.27 8.11 12.16
CA ARG A 7 -4.78 6.74 12.07
C ARG A 7 -6.22 6.70 11.55
N THR A 8 -6.61 5.55 11.00
CA THR A 8 -7.97 5.23 10.54
C THR A 8 -8.39 3.89 11.15
N GLU A 9 -9.66 3.76 11.54
CA GLU A 9 -10.25 2.46 11.90
C GLU A 9 -10.80 1.74 10.65
N VAL A 10 -10.37 0.49 10.44
CA VAL A 10 -10.89 -0.39 9.38
C VAL A 10 -11.36 -1.70 10.01
N ALA A 11 -12.66 -1.97 9.98
CA ALA A 11 -13.28 -3.13 10.61
C ALA A 11 -12.86 -3.37 12.07
N GLY A 12 -12.73 -2.29 12.85
CA GLY A 12 -12.33 -2.33 14.26
C GLY A 12 -10.83 -2.48 14.51
N VAL A 13 -10.01 -2.37 13.46
CA VAL A 13 -8.55 -2.35 13.57
C VAL A 13 -8.02 -0.95 13.27
N SER A 14 -7.27 -0.39 14.21
CA SER A 14 -6.58 0.88 14.04
C SER A 14 -5.36 0.73 13.13
N LEU A 15 -5.34 1.43 12.00
CA LEU A 15 -4.25 1.44 11.01
C LEU A 15 -3.61 2.82 10.92
N SER A 16 -2.31 2.88 10.64
CA SER A 16 -1.66 4.15 10.28
C SER A 16 -2.14 4.63 8.92
N ARG A 17 -2.47 5.93 8.79
CA ARG A 17 -2.94 6.50 7.51
C ARG A 17 -1.89 6.44 6.41
N MET A 18 -0.61 6.58 6.77
CA MET A 18 0.47 6.16 5.89
C MET A 18 0.69 4.66 6.07
N ILE A 19 0.78 3.93 4.96
CA ILE A 19 1.05 2.49 4.92
C ILE A 19 2.43 2.28 4.28
N ILE A 20 3.21 1.38 4.85
CA ILE A 20 4.52 0.99 4.32
C ILE A 20 4.31 0.13 3.07
N GLY A 21 4.71 0.64 1.90
CA GLY A 21 4.65 -0.10 0.63
C GLY A 21 5.94 -0.87 0.36
N THR A 22 5.82 -2.11 -0.13
CA THR A 22 6.97 -3.02 -0.28
C THR A 22 7.65 -3.04 -1.64
N ASN A 23 7.10 -2.39 -2.68
CA ASN A 23 7.67 -2.45 -4.04
C ASN A 23 9.16 -2.07 -4.11
N TRP A 24 9.56 -1.03 -3.38
CA TRP A 24 10.95 -0.56 -3.29
C TRP A 24 11.83 -1.41 -2.35
N MET A 25 11.29 -2.47 -1.77
CA MET A 25 12.02 -3.47 -0.97
C MET A 25 12.22 -4.80 -1.72
N VAL A 26 11.43 -5.06 -2.77
CA VAL A 26 11.37 -6.37 -3.46
C VAL A 26 11.72 -6.31 -4.95
N GLY A 27 11.90 -5.11 -5.52
CA GLY A 27 12.34 -4.93 -6.90
C GLY A 27 11.21 -4.75 -7.91
N TYR A 28 10.13 -4.08 -7.53
CA TYR A 28 9.02 -3.75 -8.44
C TYR A 28 9.00 -2.24 -8.74
N SER A 29 10.00 -1.75 -9.48
CA SER A 29 10.22 -0.31 -9.71
C SER A 29 9.17 0.36 -10.58
N HIS A 30 8.50 -0.39 -11.48
CA HIS A 30 7.70 0.14 -12.59
C HIS A 30 8.43 1.20 -13.44
N THR A 31 9.75 1.06 -13.52
CA THR A 31 10.65 1.93 -14.30
C THR A 31 11.38 1.12 -15.36
N GLY A 32 12.07 0.05 -14.96
CA GLY A 32 12.73 -0.88 -15.87
C GLY A 32 13.70 -1.81 -15.15
N PRO A 33 14.27 -2.81 -15.87
CA PRO A 33 15.06 -3.88 -15.26
C PRO A 33 16.26 -3.39 -14.43
N ALA A 34 16.93 -2.32 -14.88
CA ALA A 34 18.07 -1.76 -14.14
C ALA A 34 17.67 -1.19 -12.77
N ALA A 35 16.47 -0.59 -12.66
CA ALA A 35 15.95 -0.10 -11.40
C ALA A 35 15.48 -1.27 -10.51
N ASP A 36 14.90 -2.31 -11.10
CA ASP A 36 14.52 -3.52 -10.37
C ASP A 36 15.76 -4.21 -9.77
N GLU A 37 16.82 -4.37 -10.55
CA GLU A 37 18.10 -4.94 -10.11
C GLU A 37 18.76 -4.10 -9.02
N MET A 38 18.76 -2.77 -9.14
CA MET A 38 19.28 -1.86 -8.10
C MET A 38 18.58 -2.11 -6.75
N ILE A 39 17.25 -2.26 -6.77
CA ILE A 39 16.46 -2.53 -5.58
C ILE A 39 16.80 -3.90 -4.99
N GLN A 40 16.83 -4.94 -5.83
CA GLN A 40 17.14 -6.30 -5.40
C GLN A 40 18.55 -6.42 -4.82
N ASN A 41 19.54 -5.78 -5.44
CA ASN A 41 20.91 -5.77 -4.95
C ASN A 41 21.01 -5.10 -3.58
N ARG A 42 20.34 -3.96 -3.39
CA ARG A 42 20.34 -3.24 -2.10
C ARG A 42 19.61 -4.00 -1.02
N HIS A 43 18.43 -4.54 -1.32
CA HIS A 43 17.53 -5.16 -0.35
C HIS A 43 17.50 -6.69 -0.45
N SER A 44 18.63 -7.30 -0.82
CA SER A 44 18.79 -8.75 -0.86
C SER A 44 18.78 -9.38 0.54
N THR A 45 19.00 -8.59 1.59
CA THR A 45 19.07 -9.05 2.98
C THR A 45 18.27 -8.16 3.95
N PRO A 46 17.79 -8.71 5.08
CA PRO A 46 16.99 -7.97 6.06
C PRO A 46 17.68 -6.74 6.67
N GLU A 47 19.01 -6.74 6.77
CA GLU A 47 19.79 -5.72 7.49
C GLU A 47 19.60 -4.31 6.91
N THR A 48 19.28 -4.20 5.62
CA THR A 48 19.01 -2.92 4.95
C THR A 48 17.58 -2.41 5.17
N LEU A 49 16.65 -3.30 5.54
CA LEU A 49 15.23 -3.00 5.73
C LEU A 49 14.89 -2.68 7.19
N VAL A 50 15.57 -3.31 8.16
CA VAL A 50 15.32 -3.08 9.59
C VAL A 50 15.46 -1.60 10.01
N PRO A 51 16.45 -0.82 9.52
CA PRO A 51 16.51 0.62 9.78
C PRO A 51 15.30 1.40 9.24
N MET A 52 14.77 1.01 8.08
CA MET A 52 13.56 1.62 7.52
C MET A 52 12.35 1.36 8.42
N PHE A 53 12.15 0.12 8.86
CA PHE A 53 11.07 -0.20 9.79
C PHE A 53 11.20 0.54 11.11
N LYS A 54 12.42 0.73 11.62
CA LYS A 54 12.64 1.61 12.78
C LYS A 54 12.13 3.03 12.53
N ALA A 55 12.49 3.63 11.40
CA ALA A 55 12.09 4.99 11.05
C ALA A 55 10.56 5.14 10.97
N TYR A 56 9.86 4.16 10.38
CA TYR A 56 8.40 4.11 10.35
C TYR A 56 7.79 3.97 11.76
N LEU A 57 8.26 2.99 12.54
CA LEU A 57 7.75 2.68 13.87
C LEU A 57 7.96 3.82 14.88
N ASP A 58 9.07 4.55 14.77
CA ASP A 58 9.35 5.74 15.59
C ASP A 58 8.36 6.88 15.31
N ASN A 59 7.76 6.89 14.11
CA ASN A 59 6.75 7.86 13.71
C ASN A 59 5.32 7.36 13.86
N GLY A 60 5.11 6.16 14.40
CA GLY A 60 3.78 5.56 14.58
C GLY A 60 3.16 5.02 13.28
N VAL A 61 3.99 4.76 12.26
CA VAL A 61 3.61 4.07 11.04
C VAL A 61 3.89 2.58 11.24
N ASP A 62 2.84 1.80 11.48
CA ASP A 62 2.91 0.38 11.91
C ASP A 62 2.13 -0.56 11.00
N THR A 63 1.70 -0.09 9.83
CA THR A 63 0.91 -0.89 8.87
C THR A 63 1.72 -1.08 7.59
N ILE A 64 1.92 -2.33 7.17
CA ILE A 64 2.65 -2.69 5.94
C ILE A 64 1.73 -3.41 4.96
N MET A 65 1.93 -3.13 3.67
CA MET A 65 1.17 -3.72 2.58
C MET A 65 2.08 -4.29 1.52
N GLY A 66 1.79 -5.52 1.09
CA GLY A 66 2.51 -6.16 0.00
C GLY A 66 1.99 -7.54 -0.34
N LEU A 67 2.50 -8.08 -1.43
CA LEU A 67 2.39 -9.49 -1.74
C LEU A 67 3.50 -10.22 -0.96
N PHE A 68 3.11 -11.09 -0.03
CA PHE A 68 4.05 -11.90 0.74
C PHE A 68 3.97 -13.38 0.35
N GLY A 69 4.96 -14.17 0.78
CA GLY A 69 4.94 -15.62 0.58
C GLY A 69 5.25 -16.08 -0.86
N ILE A 70 5.79 -15.19 -1.69
CA ILE A 70 6.32 -15.52 -3.03
C ILE A 70 7.85 -15.37 -3.08
N GLU A 71 8.46 -15.92 -4.11
CA GLU A 71 9.89 -15.74 -4.39
C GLU A 71 10.25 -14.24 -4.45
N GLY A 72 11.35 -13.86 -3.80
CA GLY A 72 11.82 -12.46 -3.73
C GLY A 72 11.22 -11.60 -2.62
N THR A 73 10.37 -12.15 -1.74
CA THR A 73 9.75 -11.38 -0.62
C THR A 73 10.16 -11.87 0.77
N ALA A 74 10.88 -13.00 0.86
CA ALA A 74 11.25 -13.65 2.11
C ALA A 74 12.09 -12.76 3.03
N GLN A 75 12.97 -11.94 2.47
CA GLN A 75 13.82 -11.01 3.20
C GLN A 75 13.03 -9.86 3.84
N VAL A 76 11.93 -9.42 3.20
CA VAL A 76 11.03 -8.43 3.79
C VAL A 76 10.31 -9.03 4.99
N TYR A 77 9.79 -10.25 4.86
CA TYR A 77 9.13 -10.94 5.97
C TYR A 77 10.07 -11.15 7.17
N LYS A 78 11.31 -11.61 6.92
CA LYS A 78 12.33 -11.74 7.97
C LYS A 78 12.63 -10.40 8.63
N ALA A 79 12.78 -9.33 7.85
CA ALA A 79 13.03 -8.00 8.37
C ALA A 79 11.86 -7.46 9.23
N ILE A 80 10.61 -7.78 8.89
CA ILE A 80 9.44 -7.50 9.74
C ILE A 80 9.58 -8.22 11.09
N GLN A 81 9.86 -9.52 11.07
CA GLN A 81 10.03 -10.32 12.30
C GLN A 81 11.15 -9.76 13.18
N GLU A 82 12.31 -9.47 12.58
CA GLU A 82 13.46 -8.87 13.27
C GLU A 82 13.13 -7.50 13.85
N ALA A 83 12.44 -6.62 13.10
CA ALA A 83 12.04 -5.31 13.59
C ALA A 83 11.06 -5.40 14.76
N GLN A 84 10.04 -6.27 14.67
CA GLN A 84 9.09 -6.49 15.76
C GLN A 84 9.78 -7.02 17.02
N GLN A 85 10.67 -8.00 16.89
CA GLN A 85 11.44 -8.54 18.02
C GLN A 85 12.36 -7.48 18.63
N LYS A 86 13.07 -6.72 17.79
CA LYS A 86 14.07 -5.74 18.22
C LYS A 86 13.45 -4.51 18.88
N TYR A 87 12.30 -4.05 18.40
CA TYR A 87 11.69 -2.80 18.85
C TYR A 87 10.43 -3.00 19.71
N GLY A 88 9.95 -4.22 19.88
CA GLY A 88 8.79 -4.55 20.72
C GLY A 88 7.48 -3.90 20.23
N LYS A 89 7.40 -3.58 18.95
CA LYS A 89 6.22 -2.96 18.31
C LYS A 89 5.71 -3.90 17.22
N GLU A 90 4.41 -4.18 17.25
CA GLU A 90 3.73 -4.95 16.22
C GLU A 90 3.69 -4.18 14.90
N ILE A 91 3.84 -4.89 13.78
CA ILE A 91 3.59 -4.40 12.43
C ILE A 91 2.39 -5.16 11.87
N LYS A 92 1.30 -4.45 11.57
CA LYS A 92 0.08 -5.02 11.01
C LYS A 92 0.27 -5.29 9.52
N ILE A 93 0.09 -6.54 9.11
CA ILE A 93 0.32 -6.98 7.74
C ILE A 93 -1.00 -6.99 6.97
N ILE A 94 -1.01 -6.25 5.85
CA ILE A 94 -2.01 -6.33 4.78
C ILE A 94 -1.39 -7.13 3.65
N ASP A 95 -1.74 -8.41 3.55
CA ASP A 95 -1.24 -9.27 2.48
C ASP A 95 -2.15 -9.15 1.24
N THR A 96 -1.54 -9.15 0.05
CA THR A 96 -2.25 -9.08 -1.22
C THR A 96 -2.01 -10.33 -2.07
N PRO A 97 -2.50 -11.52 -1.68
CA PRO A 97 -2.13 -12.77 -2.36
C PRO A 97 -2.73 -12.88 -3.75
N ILE A 98 -1.94 -13.46 -4.66
CA ILE A 98 -2.42 -13.98 -5.94
C ILE A 98 -2.97 -15.39 -5.69
N ILE A 99 -4.24 -15.59 -6.02
CA ILE A 99 -4.95 -16.86 -5.87
C ILE A 99 -5.38 -17.41 -7.25
N ASN A 100 -5.46 -18.74 -7.35
CA ASN A 100 -6.07 -19.39 -8.50
C ASN A 100 -7.60 -19.21 -8.43
N VAL A 101 -8.20 -18.68 -9.50
CA VAL A 101 -9.63 -18.36 -9.57
C VAL A 101 -10.39 -19.23 -10.57
N ASP A 102 -9.78 -20.26 -11.15
CA ASP A 102 -10.48 -21.17 -12.05
C ASP A 102 -11.70 -21.80 -11.35
N ASP A 103 -12.75 -22.10 -12.12
CA ASP A 103 -14.01 -22.66 -11.60
C ASP A 103 -13.96 -24.18 -11.52
N ASN A 104 -13.12 -24.70 -10.63
CA ASN A 104 -13.05 -26.13 -10.33
C ASN A 104 -12.59 -26.40 -8.88
N PRO A 105 -12.82 -27.61 -8.35
CA PRO A 105 -12.47 -27.95 -6.98
C PRO A 105 -10.97 -27.89 -6.64
N GLN A 106 -10.09 -28.07 -7.63
CA GLN A 106 -8.65 -28.04 -7.41
C GLN A 106 -8.16 -26.60 -7.21
N ALA A 107 -8.55 -25.68 -8.09
CA ALA A 107 -8.26 -24.25 -7.97
C ALA A 107 -8.79 -23.66 -6.66
N ARG A 108 -10.00 -24.08 -6.24
CA ARG A 108 -10.56 -23.69 -4.94
C ARG A 108 -9.66 -24.11 -3.77
N ARG A 109 -9.13 -25.34 -3.77
CA ARG A 109 -8.20 -25.82 -2.73
C ARG A 109 -6.87 -25.06 -2.74
N GLU A 110 -6.36 -24.73 -3.92
CA GLU A 110 -5.14 -23.93 -4.08
C GLU A 110 -5.31 -22.52 -3.53
N ALA A 111 -6.42 -21.85 -3.84
CA ALA A 111 -6.76 -20.55 -3.28
C ALA A 111 -6.85 -20.59 -1.74
N GLU A 112 -7.56 -21.59 -1.19
CA GLU A 112 -7.68 -21.78 0.25
C GLU A 112 -6.31 -21.99 0.92
N ALA A 113 -5.42 -22.77 0.29
CA ALA A 113 -4.06 -22.98 0.80
C ALA A 113 -3.22 -21.69 0.79
N VAL A 114 -3.32 -20.87 -0.26
CA VAL A 114 -2.66 -19.55 -0.30
C VAL A 114 -3.18 -18.65 0.82
N ILE A 115 -4.50 -18.56 1.00
CA ILE A 115 -5.13 -17.73 2.03
C ILE A 115 -4.70 -18.17 3.44
N LYS A 116 -4.63 -19.49 3.71
CA LYS A 116 -4.12 -20.00 4.98
C LYS A 116 -2.67 -19.58 5.24
N ARG A 117 -1.81 -19.62 4.22
CA ARG A 117 -0.42 -19.15 4.34
C ARG A 117 -0.33 -17.66 4.71
N CYS A 118 -1.20 -16.80 4.18
CA CYS A 118 -1.26 -15.40 4.60
C CYS A 118 -1.46 -15.28 6.12
N LYS A 119 -2.37 -16.09 6.70
CA LYS A 119 -2.58 -16.12 8.15
C LYS A 119 -1.37 -16.63 8.92
N GLU A 120 -0.73 -17.69 8.44
CA GLU A 120 0.49 -18.26 9.03
C GLU A 120 1.63 -17.24 9.07
N MET A 121 1.68 -16.33 8.09
CA MET A 121 2.61 -15.20 8.04
C MET A 121 2.18 -14.00 8.91
N GLY A 122 1.09 -14.12 9.67
CA GLY A 122 0.62 -13.08 10.58
C GLY A 122 -0.21 -11.97 9.94
N ALA A 123 -0.75 -12.18 8.73
CA ALA A 123 -1.62 -11.20 8.10
C ALA A 123 -2.85 -10.87 8.95
N THR A 124 -3.12 -9.58 9.10
CA THR A 124 -4.34 -9.05 9.71
C THR A 124 -5.45 -8.92 8.65
N PHE A 125 -5.06 -8.41 7.47
CA PHE A 125 -5.92 -8.26 6.31
C PHE A 125 -5.42 -9.13 5.17
N CYS A 126 -6.36 -9.70 4.41
CA CYS A 126 -6.08 -10.44 3.18
C CYS A 126 -6.89 -9.80 2.05
N LEU A 127 -6.19 -9.13 1.13
CA LEU A 127 -6.78 -8.41 0.01
C LEU A 127 -6.51 -9.19 -1.28
N ILE A 128 -7.55 -9.78 -1.87
CA ILE A 128 -7.36 -10.58 -3.10
C ILE A 128 -6.69 -9.70 -4.17
N HIS A 129 -5.53 -10.14 -4.67
CA HIS A 129 -4.71 -9.34 -5.58
C HIS A 129 -5.47 -9.01 -6.86
N HIS A 130 -5.19 -7.84 -7.45
CA HIS A 130 -5.90 -7.35 -8.62
C HIS A 130 -5.85 -8.36 -9.78
N SER A 131 -4.70 -9.01 -10.00
CA SER A 131 -4.53 -10.01 -11.05
C SER A 131 -5.45 -11.23 -10.89
N SER A 132 -5.98 -11.48 -9.69
CA SER A 132 -6.93 -12.55 -9.41
C SER A 132 -8.37 -12.03 -9.46
N VAL A 133 -8.70 -11.00 -8.66
CA VAL A 133 -10.09 -10.52 -8.57
C VAL A 133 -10.60 -9.90 -9.87
N GLU A 134 -9.74 -9.29 -10.68
CA GLU A 134 -10.14 -8.68 -11.96
C GLU A 134 -10.64 -9.72 -12.97
N GLN A 135 -10.17 -10.97 -12.88
CA GLN A 135 -10.65 -12.06 -13.72
C GLN A 135 -12.11 -12.45 -13.42
N LEU A 136 -12.62 -12.07 -12.24
CA LEU A 136 -13.97 -12.37 -11.77
C LEU A 136 -14.97 -11.25 -12.08
N VAL A 137 -14.50 -10.11 -12.63
CA VAL A 137 -15.33 -8.93 -12.89
C VAL A 137 -16.19 -9.14 -14.14
N ASP A 138 -17.51 -9.01 -13.97
CA ASP A 138 -18.49 -8.98 -15.06
C ASP A 138 -19.10 -7.59 -15.15
N LYS A 139 -18.63 -6.81 -16.13
CA LYS A 139 -19.08 -5.44 -16.34
C LYS A 139 -20.52 -5.37 -16.87
N ASN A 140 -20.99 -6.39 -17.58
CA ASN A 140 -22.35 -6.42 -18.11
C ASN A 140 -23.38 -6.60 -16.99
N GLN A 141 -23.08 -7.50 -16.04
CA GLN A 141 -23.94 -7.75 -14.89
C GLN A 141 -23.60 -6.91 -13.64
N LYS A 142 -22.52 -6.10 -13.71
CA LYS A 142 -22.04 -5.24 -12.62
C LYS A 142 -21.78 -6.01 -11.31
N LYS A 143 -21.09 -7.15 -11.42
CA LYS A 143 -20.85 -8.05 -10.29
C LYS A 143 -19.45 -8.66 -10.35
N ILE A 144 -19.01 -9.23 -9.23
CA ILE A 144 -17.77 -9.99 -9.11
C ILE A 144 -18.17 -11.44 -8.80
N HIS A 145 -17.97 -12.34 -9.76
CA HIS A 145 -18.41 -13.73 -9.62
C HIS A 145 -17.62 -14.47 -8.53
N ARG A 146 -18.31 -15.32 -7.76
CA ARG A 146 -17.73 -16.25 -6.75
C ARG A 146 -16.92 -15.57 -5.63
N LEU A 147 -17.03 -14.26 -5.47
CA LEU A 147 -16.25 -13.52 -4.47
C LEU A 147 -16.60 -13.94 -3.02
N ASP A 148 -17.84 -14.34 -2.79
CA ASP A 148 -18.35 -14.84 -1.52
C ASP A 148 -17.57 -16.08 -1.02
N ASP A 149 -17.17 -16.97 -1.92
CA ASP A 149 -16.40 -18.16 -1.57
C ASP A 149 -15.01 -17.79 -1.02
N TYR A 150 -14.31 -16.86 -1.67
CA TYR A 150 -12.98 -16.42 -1.25
C TYR A 150 -13.01 -15.54 0.00
N THR A 151 -13.97 -14.61 0.10
CA THR A 151 -14.15 -13.79 1.30
C THR A 151 -14.51 -14.65 2.51
N LYS A 152 -15.32 -15.70 2.32
CA LYS A 152 -15.56 -16.72 3.35
C LYS A 152 -14.28 -17.45 3.78
N MET A 153 -13.44 -17.90 2.84
CA MET A 153 -12.15 -18.54 3.20
C MET A 153 -11.27 -17.62 4.04
N ILE A 154 -11.22 -16.32 3.71
CA ILE A 154 -10.45 -15.32 4.45
C ILE A 154 -10.99 -15.17 5.88
N ARG A 155 -12.32 -15.11 6.04
CA ARG A 155 -12.98 -15.07 7.35
C ARG A 155 -12.72 -16.32 8.18
N ASP A 156 -12.87 -17.50 7.57
CA ASP A 156 -12.64 -18.79 8.22
C ASP A 156 -11.18 -18.94 8.68
N ALA A 157 -10.22 -18.33 7.96
CA ALA A 157 -8.82 -18.23 8.37
C ALA A 157 -8.56 -17.15 9.46
N GLY A 158 -9.58 -16.41 9.90
CA GLY A 158 -9.47 -15.40 10.95
C GLY A 158 -8.75 -14.13 10.51
N MET A 159 -8.97 -13.71 9.25
CA MET A 159 -8.46 -12.46 8.68
C MET A 159 -9.62 -11.56 8.20
N ILE A 160 -9.30 -10.30 7.90
CA ILE A 160 -10.26 -9.33 7.37
C ILE A 160 -10.16 -9.30 5.82
N PRO A 161 -11.26 -9.54 5.09
CA PRO A 161 -11.28 -9.49 3.64
C PRO A 161 -11.25 -8.06 3.12
N GLY A 162 -10.43 -7.85 2.09
CA GLY A 162 -10.44 -6.66 1.26
C GLY A 162 -10.20 -7.04 -0.21
N LEU A 163 -10.13 -6.05 -1.10
CA LEU A 163 -9.79 -6.27 -2.52
C LEU A 163 -8.70 -5.32 -2.98
N SER A 164 -7.75 -5.83 -3.76
CA SER A 164 -6.83 -4.98 -4.50
C SER A 164 -7.42 -4.65 -5.87
N ALA A 165 -7.74 -3.39 -6.12
CA ALA A 165 -8.42 -2.93 -7.33
C ALA A 165 -7.50 -2.04 -8.18
N HIS A 166 -7.05 -2.54 -9.34
CA HIS A 166 -6.57 -1.64 -10.39
C HIS A 166 -7.74 -1.21 -11.30
N MET A 167 -8.73 -2.09 -11.52
CA MET A 167 -10.04 -1.74 -12.06
C MET A 167 -10.91 -1.04 -11.02
N PRO A 168 -11.26 0.25 -11.20
CA PRO A 168 -12.06 0.98 -10.22
C PRO A 168 -13.51 0.45 -10.11
N GLU A 169 -14.01 -0.28 -11.10
CA GLU A 169 -15.31 -0.95 -11.03
C GLU A 169 -15.41 -1.98 -9.89
N ILE A 170 -14.28 -2.53 -9.41
CA ILE A 170 -14.29 -3.46 -8.27
C ILE A 170 -14.89 -2.80 -7.02
N ILE A 171 -14.54 -1.55 -6.74
CA ILE A 171 -15.11 -0.79 -5.61
C ILE A 171 -16.61 -0.60 -5.83
N VAL A 172 -16.99 -0.11 -7.02
CA VAL A 172 -18.38 0.16 -7.38
C VAL A 172 -19.25 -1.10 -7.26
N TYR A 173 -18.79 -2.22 -7.81
CA TYR A 173 -19.55 -3.47 -7.78
C TYR A 173 -19.54 -4.10 -6.39
N SER A 174 -18.47 -3.94 -5.62
CA SER A 174 -18.44 -4.41 -4.23
C SER A 174 -19.46 -3.67 -3.37
N ASP A 175 -19.54 -2.35 -3.49
CA ASP A 175 -20.49 -1.56 -2.72
C ASP A 175 -21.93 -1.77 -3.19
N LEU A 176 -22.15 -1.92 -4.49
CA LEU A 176 -23.47 -2.18 -5.08
C LEU A 176 -24.06 -3.52 -4.63
N ASN A 177 -23.24 -4.57 -4.60
CA ASN A 177 -23.67 -5.94 -4.27
C ASN A 177 -23.46 -6.31 -2.79
N GLU A 178 -22.93 -5.38 -1.99
CA GLU A 178 -22.72 -5.55 -0.54
C GLU A 178 -21.88 -6.78 -0.18
N TYR A 179 -20.84 -7.06 -0.98
CA TYR A 179 -19.90 -8.15 -0.69
C TYR A 179 -19.21 -7.95 0.66
N ASP A 180 -18.82 -9.05 1.32
CA ASP A 180 -18.06 -9.00 2.58
C ASP A 180 -16.62 -8.52 2.35
N VAL A 181 -16.48 -7.21 2.17
CA VAL A 181 -15.24 -6.50 1.88
C VAL A 181 -15.18 -5.29 2.81
N GLN A 182 -14.05 -5.12 3.50
CA GLN A 182 -13.93 -4.09 4.54
C GLN A 182 -13.02 -2.92 4.15
N THR A 183 -12.27 -3.05 3.06
CA THR A 183 -11.38 -2.02 2.53
C THR A 183 -10.97 -2.38 1.10
N TYR A 184 -10.47 -1.37 0.38
CA TYR A 184 -10.01 -1.49 -1.01
C TYR A 184 -8.57 -0.97 -1.14
N ILE A 185 -7.77 -1.53 -2.05
CA ILE A 185 -6.64 -0.81 -2.64
C ILE A 185 -7.08 -0.18 -3.95
N GLN A 186 -6.74 1.07 -4.19
CA GLN A 186 -6.99 1.76 -5.46
C GLN A 186 -5.75 2.54 -5.91
N ILE A 187 -5.41 2.46 -7.20
CA ILE A 187 -4.38 3.34 -7.78
C ILE A 187 -4.93 4.77 -7.82
N TYR A 188 -4.22 5.71 -7.20
CA TYR A 188 -4.60 7.12 -7.20
C TYR A 188 -3.37 8.02 -7.09
N ASN A 189 -3.09 8.81 -8.14
CA ASN A 189 -1.93 9.72 -8.18
C ASN A 189 -2.16 10.90 -9.14
N CYS A 190 -1.41 11.98 -8.93
CA CYS A 190 -1.57 13.24 -9.67
C CYS A 190 -1.18 13.18 -11.16
N MET A 191 -0.66 12.04 -11.64
CA MET A 191 -0.23 11.87 -13.03
C MET A 191 -1.13 10.92 -13.81
N GLY A 192 -2.16 10.34 -13.20
CA GLY A 192 -3.00 9.32 -13.85
C GLY A 192 -2.26 8.01 -14.14
N PHE A 193 -1.05 7.83 -13.59
CA PHE A 193 -0.19 6.71 -13.94
C PHE A 193 -0.84 5.39 -13.51
N LEU A 194 -1.03 4.48 -14.48
CA LEU A 194 -1.70 3.18 -14.32
C LEU A 194 -3.17 3.24 -13.87
N MET A 195 -3.80 4.41 -13.91
CA MET A 195 -5.23 4.54 -13.70
C MET A 195 -5.95 4.22 -15.01
N GLN A 196 -7.02 3.43 -14.96
CA GLN A 196 -7.77 3.03 -16.17
C GLN A 196 -8.75 4.10 -16.66
N VAL A 197 -9.08 5.06 -15.80
CA VAL A 197 -9.98 6.19 -16.08
C VAL A 197 -9.38 7.46 -15.48
N GLU A 198 -9.98 8.61 -15.79
CA GLU A 198 -9.54 9.93 -15.35
C GLU A 198 -9.44 10.02 -13.83
N ILE A 199 -8.53 10.88 -13.36
CA ILE A 199 -8.22 11.06 -11.94
C ILE A 199 -9.48 11.48 -11.17
N GLU A 200 -10.28 12.36 -11.77
CA GLU A 200 -11.55 12.86 -11.22
C GLU A 200 -12.57 11.73 -11.06
N THR A 201 -12.64 10.81 -12.03
CA THR A 201 -13.52 9.64 -11.95
C THR A 201 -13.11 8.71 -10.82
N VAL A 202 -11.82 8.40 -10.69
CA VAL A 202 -11.31 7.58 -9.58
C VAL A 202 -11.50 8.30 -8.24
N SER A 203 -11.25 9.61 -8.20
CA SER A 203 -11.48 10.43 -7.00
C SER A 203 -12.93 10.34 -6.54
N ARG A 204 -13.90 10.50 -7.45
CA ARG A 204 -15.33 10.34 -7.14
C ARG A 204 -15.63 8.95 -6.58
N ILE A 205 -15.11 7.89 -7.21
CA ILE A 205 -15.32 6.50 -6.74
C ILE A 205 -14.76 6.31 -5.33
N ILE A 206 -13.57 6.85 -5.04
CA ILE A 206 -12.99 6.81 -3.69
C ILE A 206 -13.92 7.55 -2.72
N TRP A 207 -14.39 8.74 -3.07
CA TRP A 207 -15.25 9.54 -2.20
C TRP A 207 -16.59 8.87 -1.90
N GLU A 208 -17.19 8.21 -2.89
CA GLU A 208 -18.46 7.49 -2.79
C GLU A 208 -18.32 6.10 -2.15
N ALA A 209 -17.10 5.56 -2.02
CA ALA A 209 -16.87 4.23 -1.48
C ALA A 209 -17.42 4.09 -0.05
N LYS A 210 -18.18 3.02 0.23
CA LYS A 210 -18.79 2.77 1.55
C LYS A 210 -17.75 2.43 2.63
N LYS A 211 -16.53 2.08 2.22
CA LYS A 211 -15.41 1.70 3.10
C LYS A 211 -14.19 2.60 2.88
N PRO A 212 -13.28 2.70 3.87
CA PRO A 212 -11.98 3.34 3.67
C PRO A 212 -11.20 2.72 2.50
N VAL A 213 -10.46 3.56 1.77
CA VAL A 213 -9.62 3.14 0.64
C VAL A 213 -8.15 3.35 0.97
N MET A 214 -7.34 2.34 0.67
CA MET A 214 -5.89 2.37 0.75
C MET A 214 -5.33 2.71 -0.63
N THR A 215 -4.90 3.95 -0.83
CA THR A 215 -4.40 4.37 -2.14
C THR A 215 -2.95 3.96 -2.36
N ILE A 216 -2.60 3.58 -3.59
CA ILE A 216 -1.23 3.21 -3.97
C ILE A 216 -0.68 4.11 -5.07
N LYS A 217 0.65 4.08 -5.18
CA LYS A 217 1.46 4.81 -6.17
C LYS A 217 1.36 6.34 -6.07
N PRO A 218 1.38 6.96 -4.88
CA PRO A 218 1.23 8.42 -4.72
C PRO A 218 2.22 9.23 -5.56
N MET A 219 3.45 8.72 -5.77
CA MET A 219 4.49 9.35 -6.60
C MET A 219 4.52 8.84 -8.06
N ALA A 220 3.46 8.20 -8.55
CA ALA A 220 3.40 7.63 -9.91
C ALA A 220 4.61 6.73 -10.24
N ALA A 221 5.05 5.93 -9.27
CA ALA A 221 6.27 5.13 -9.30
C ALA A 221 7.51 5.95 -9.71
N GLY A 222 7.76 7.06 -9.01
CA GLY A 222 8.94 7.90 -9.17
C GLY A 222 8.86 8.94 -10.30
N ARG A 223 7.73 9.02 -11.02
CA ARG A 223 7.53 10.01 -12.11
C ARG A 223 7.31 11.43 -11.59
N CYS A 224 6.87 11.58 -10.34
CA CYS A 224 6.85 12.84 -9.63
C CYS A 224 7.54 12.73 -8.27
N THR A 225 7.95 13.87 -7.72
CA THR A 225 8.63 13.93 -6.42
C THR A 225 7.64 13.69 -5.27
N PRO A 226 8.08 13.20 -4.10
CA PRO A 226 7.22 13.06 -2.93
C PRO A 226 6.45 14.34 -2.57
N TYR A 227 7.08 15.51 -2.68
CA TYR A 227 6.43 16.80 -2.46
C TYR A 227 5.18 17.02 -3.32
N VAL A 228 5.17 16.55 -4.58
CA VAL A 228 4.03 16.70 -5.47
C VAL A 228 2.99 15.61 -5.21
N GLY A 229 3.42 14.36 -5.19
CA GLY A 229 2.52 13.21 -5.06
C GLY A 229 1.80 13.16 -3.71
N LEU A 230 2.53 13.34 -2.61
CA LEU A 230 1.96 13.26 -1.27
C LEU A 230 1.04 14.45 -0.96
N ASN A 231 1.41 15.68 -1.34
CA ASN A 231 0.51 16.83 -1.16
C ASN A 231 -0.78 16.66 -1.95
N PHE A 232 -0.72 16.15 -3.18
CA PHE A 232 -1.92 15.82 -3.94
C PHE A 232 -2.78 14.78 -3.18
N SER A 233 -2.21 13.62 -2.82
CA SER A 233 -2.96 12.56 -2.15
C SER A 233 -3.61 13.04 -0.85
N TRP A 234 -2.88 13.72 0.03
CA TRP A 234 -3.42 14.19 1.31
C TRP A 234 -4.45 15.32 1.17
N SER A 235 -4.37 16.12 0.09
CA SER A 235 -5.32 17.21 -0.13
C SER A 235 -6.64 16.78 -0.74
N THR A 236 -6.67 15.63 -1.44
CA THR A 236 -7.85 15.22 -2.24
C THR A 236 -8.54 13.96 -1.72
N LEU A 237 -7.90 13.19 -0.83
CA LEU A 237 -8.49 12.02 -0.20
C LEU A 237 -9.32 12.39 1.04
N ARG A 238 -10.25 11.51 1.43
CA ARG A 238 -11.03 11.69 2.66
C ARG A 238 -10.17 11.45 3.89
N ASP A 239 -10.62 11.94 5.04
CA ASP A 239 -9.90 11.76 6.32
C ASP A 239 -9.78 10.30 6.76
N CYS A 240 -10.66 9.41 6.26
CA CYS A 240 -10.58 7.98 6.53
C CYS A 240 -9.64 7.23 5.57
N ASP A 241 -9.28 7.80 4.42
CA ASP A 241 -8.48 7.08 3.43
C ASP A 241 -6.99 7.08 3.80
N MET A 242 -6.28 6.06 3.32
CA MET A 242 -4.87 5.80 3.58
C MET A 242 -4.02 5.98 2.31
N VAL A 243 -2.72 6.16 2.48
CA VAL A 243 -1.74 6.33 1.40
C VAL A 243 -0.57 5.35 1.62
N THR A 244 -0.41 4.41 0.69
CA THR A 244 0.69 3.43 0.70
C THR A 244 1.91 4.00 -0.01
N VAL A 245 2.98 4.18 0.75
CA VAL A 245 4.22 4.86 0.32
C VAL A 245 5.36 3.85 0.35
N GLY A 246 6.02 3.67 -0.80
CA GLY A 246 7.23 2.87 -0.89
C GLY A 246 8.45 3.80 -0.90
N CYS A 247 9.40 3.53 0.00
CA CYS A 247 10.68 4.24 0.09
C CYS A 247 11.83 3.25 -0.15
N PHE A 248 12.96 3.74 -0.65
CA PHE A 248 14.17 2.97 -0.89
C PHE A 248 15.13 2.89 0.32
N GLY A 249 14.95 3.77 1.31
CA GLY A 249 15.77 3.78 2.51
C GLY A 249 15.20 4.65 3.62
N GLU A 250 15.81 4.59 4.81
CA GLU A 250 15.30 5.28 6.01
C GLU A 250 15.27 6.80 5.88
N ASN A 251 16.18 7.38 5.09
CA ASN A 251 16.19 8.82 4.83
C ASN A 251 14.96 9.27 4.02
N GLU A 252 14.54 8.46 3.04
CA GLU A 252 13.30 8.72 2.29
C GLU A 252 12.08 8.53 3.20
N VAL A 253 12.11 7.58 4.13
CA VAL A 253 11.04 7.43 5.14
C VAL A 253 10.85 8.72 5.94
N TYR A 254 11.94 9.32 6.45
CA TYR A 254 11.84 10.56 7.20
C TYR A 254 11.36 11.74 6.35
N GLU A 255 11.85 11.85 5.11
CA GLU A 255 11.43 12.91 4.18
C GLU A 255 9.94 12.78 3.82
N ASP A 256 9.48 11.59 3.44
CA ASP A 256 8.10 11.34 3.03
C ASP A 256 7.11 11.53 4.18
N ILE A 257 7.49 11.12 5.41
CA ILE A 257 6.69 11.36 6.62
C ILE A 257 6.60 12.86 6.91
N GLU A 258 7.69 13.60 6.84
CA GLU A 258 7.70 15.04 7.10
C GLU A 258 6.85 15.80 6.07
N ILE A 259 6.98 15.47 4.78
CA ILE A 259 6.14 16.05 3.72
C ILE A 259 4.67 15.74 3.97
N SER A 260 4.36 14.49 4.33
CA SER A 260 2.98 14.08 4.61
C SER A 260 2.39 14.79 5.82
N ARG A 261 3.15 14.94 6.91
CA ARG A 261 2.72 15.70 8.09
C ARG A 261 2.49 17.16 7.75
N ALA A 262 3.40 17.77 7.00
CA ALA A 262 3.26 19.16 6.58
C ALA A 262 2.00 19.39 5.75
N ALA A 263 1.66 18.48 4.83
CA ALA A 263 0.44 18.52 4.06
C ALA A 263 -0.81 18.45 4.96
N LEU A 264 -0.85 17.49 5.89
CA LEU A 264 -1.97 17.28 6.83
C LEU A 264 -2.12 18.42 7.84
N GLU A 265 -1.02 19.06 8.23
CA GLU A 265 -0.97 20.18 9.18
C GLU A 265 -1.06 21.55 8.50
N HIS A 266 -1.22 21.58 7.17
CA HIS A 266 -1.27 22.80 6.34
C HIS A 266 -0.09 23.75 6.58
N ARG A 267 1.12 23.20 6.65
CA ARG A 267 2.36 23.96 6.83
C ARG A 267 3.39 23.60 5.74
N TYR A 268 4.44 24.40 5.65
CA TYR A 268 5.58 24.07 4.80
C TYR A 268 6.42 22.94 5.44
N PRO A 269 6.91 21.97 4.65
CA PRO A 269 7.74 20.88 5.18
C PRO A 269 9.15 21.37 5.55
N ILE A 270 9.67 20.87 6.67
CA ILE A 270 11.01 21.14 7.17
C ILE A 270 11.95 20.08 6.59
N ILE A 271 12.39 20.31 5.36
CA ILE A 271 13.28 19.41 4.62
C ILE A 271 14.60 20.11 4.24
N GLN A 272 15.64 19.33 4.00
CA GLN A 272 16.92 19.87 3.55
C GLN A 272 16.83 20.38 2.11
N ALA A 273 17.64 21.39 1.78
CA ALA A 273 17.77 21.84 0.41
C ALA A 273 18.41 20.75 -0.47
N ARG A 274 17.94 20.64 -1.72
CA ARG A 274 18.56 19.76 -2.71
C ARG A 274 20.01 20.17 -2.96
N LYS A 275 20.89 19.18 -3.14
CA LYS A 275 22.26 19.45 -3.58
C LYS A 275 22.23 20.03 -5.00
N SER A 276 22.98 21.10 -5.20
CA SER A 276 23.18 21.75 -6.50
C SER A 276 24.69 21.97 -6.72
N PRO A 277 25.22 21.74 -7.93
CA PRO A 277 26.60 22.08 -8.26
C PRO A 277 26.85 23.59 -8.19
N ASN A 278 25.82 24.41 -8.36
CA ASN A 278 25.87 25.85 -8.15
C ASN A 278 25.16 26.20 -6.83
N GLN A 279 25.93 26.57 -5.81
CA GLN A 279 25.42 26.93 -4.49
C GLN A 279 25.05 28.42 -4.37
N ASN A 280 25.43 29.24 -5.35
CA ASN A 280 25.28 30.69 -5.34
C ASN A 280 24.13 31.14 -6.26
N GLN A 281 22.91 30.72 -5.95
CA GLN A 281 21.71 31.21 -6.63
C GLN A 281 20.75 31.83 -5.62
N ALA A 282 20.22 33.00 -5.94
CA ALA A 282 19.27 33.70 -5.08
C ALA A 282 18.02 32.85 -4.74
N ALA A 283 17.63 31.95 -5.65
CA ALA A 283 16.50 31.03 -5.46
C ALA A 283 16.72 29.99 -4.34
N PHE A 284 17.96 29.76 -3.90
CA PHE A 284 18.28 28.83 -2.79
C PHE A 284 18.30 29.51 -1.42
N GLY A 285 18.06 30.82 -1.35
CA GLY A 285 18.17 31.60 -0.12
C GLY A 285 19.61 31.87 0.30
N LYS A 286 19.81 32.71 1.33
CA LYS A 286 21.11 32.86 1.99
C LYS A 286 21.27 31.71 2.99
N LYS A 287 22.43 31.03 2.95
CA LYS A 287 22.81 30.03 3.95
C LYS A 287 22.81 30.60 5.36
#